data_AF-A0A453MLP4-F1
#
_entry.id   AF-A0A453MLP4-F1
#
_cell.length_a   1.000
_cell.length_b   1.000
_cell.length_c   1.000
_cell.angle_alpha   90.00
_cell.angle_beta   90.00
_cell.angle_gamma   90.00
#
_symmetry.space_group_name_H-M   'P 1'
#
loop_
_entity.id
_entity.type
_entity.pdbx_description
1 polymer ?
#
loop_
_entity_poly.entity_id
_entity_poly.type
_entity_poly.pdbx_seq_one_letter_code
_entity_poly.pdbx_strand_id
1 'polypeptide(L)'
;MGPIHTKLMTEGSTHFIALLEECNKIVPGAETLLLAAIAGSSVKCVKLLVEAGADVNDGLITPLVAAATNTACLKYLLEAGANPNVPDNFGRMPIEIAALDGSREDVEILFPVTYCIPTVHDWSIDGIIHHAKSASMKQRVIIQM
;
A
#
# COMPACT_ATOMS: atom_id res chain seq x y z
N MET A 1 -23.31 -16.53 9.80
CA MET A 1 -23.73 -15.30 9.10
C MET A 1 -23.65 -14.16 10.12
N GLY A 2 -22.56 -13.38 10.10
CA GLY A 2 -22.31 -12.34 11.09
C GLY A 2 -23.03 -11.02 10.77
N PRO A 3 -23.10 -10.07 11.73
CA PRO A 3 -23.82 -8.80 11.60
C PRO A 3 -23.34 -7.90 10.44
N ILE A 4 -22.13 -8.14 9.91
CA ILE A 4 -21.57 -7.48 8.71
C ILE A 4 -22.39 -7.85 7.45
N HIS A 5 -22.85 -9.10 7.37
CA HIS A 5 -23.59 -9.63 6.23
C HIS A 5 -24.97 -8.99 6.07
N THR A 6 -25.54 -8.46 7.15
CA THR A 6 -26.90 -7.91 7.17
C THR A 6 -26.92 -6.41 6.86
N LYS A 7 -25.86 -5.67 7.24
CA LYS A 7 -25.80 -4.21 7.07
C LYS A 7 -25.46 -3.79 5.63
N LEU A 8 -24.68 -4.61 4.92
CA LEU A 8 -24.31 -4.41 3.51
C LEU A 8 -25.44 -4.77 2.52
N MET A 9 -26.43 -5.58 2.95
CA MET A 9 -27.56 -5.97 2.10
C MET A 9 -28.67 -4.91 2.02
N THR A 10 -28.72 -3.98 2.95
CA THR A 10 -29.85 -3.03 3.07
C THR A 10 -29.58 -1.66 2.46
N GLU A 11 -28.32 -1.27 2.25
CA GLU A 11 -27.96 0.06 1.75
C GLU A 11 -27.18 -0.03 0.43
N GLY A 12 -27.94 -0.09 -0.67
CA GLY A 12 -27.56 0.48 -1.96
C GLY A 12 -26.29 -0.03 -2.65
N SER A 13 -26.14 -1.34 -2.88
CA SER A 13 -25.15 -1.83 -3.88
C SER A 13 -25.26 -3.31 -4.26
N THR A 14 -26.47 -3.82 -4.50
CA THR A 14 -26.68 -5.21 -4.97
C THR A 14 -25.90 -5.53 -6.25
N HIS A 15 -25.68 -4.53 -7.11
CA HIS A 15 -24.90 -4.66 -8.35
C HIS A 15 -23.38 -4.68 -8.11
N PHE A 16 -22.91 -3.97 -7.07
CA PHE A 16 -21.49 -3.89 -6.74
C PHE A 16 -21.01 -5.11 -5.95
N ILE A 17 -21.85 -5.68 -5.08
CA ILE A 17 -21.59 -6.97 -4.42
C ILE A 17 -21.54 -8.11 -5.45
N ALA A 18 -22.41 -8.10 -6.47
CA ALA A 18 -22.35 -9.07 -7.55
C ALA A 18 -21.03 -8.96 -8.34
N LEU A 19 -20.55 -7.74 -8.62
CA LEU A 19 -19.24 -7.48 -9.22
C LEU A 19 -18.09 -8.03 -8.36
N LEU A 20 -18.15 -7.85 -7.03
CA LEU A 20 -17.14 -8.39 -6.11
C LEU A 20 -17.17 -9.92 -6.04
N GLU A 21 -18.36 -10.54 -5.98
CA GLU A 21 -18.51 -12.00 -6.03
C GLU A 21 -18.04 -12.60 -7.37
N GLU A 22 -18.28 -11.91 -8.48
CA GLU A 22 -17.87 -12.35 -9.82
C GLU A 22 -16.36 -12.20 -10.03
N CYS A 23 -15.76 -11.09 -9.57
CA CYS A 23 -14.31 -10.91 -9.55
C CYS A 23 -13.60 -11.94 -8.66
N ASN A 24 -14.17 -12.29 -7.51
CA ASN A 24 -13.62 -13.30 -6.59
C ASN A 24 -13.69 -14.74 -7.17
N LYS A 25 -14.61 -15.01 -8.11
CA LYS A 25 -14.68 -16.29 -8.84
C LYS A 25 -13.67 -16.40 -9.98
N ILE A 26 -13.24 -15.26 -10.55
CA ILE A 26 -12.32 -15.20 -11.69
C ILE A 26 -10.86 -15.14 -11.21
N VAL A 27 -10.60 -14.56 -10.03
CA VAL A 27 -9.26 -14.47 -9.44
C VAL A 27 -9.35 -14.89 -7.98
N PRO A 28 -8.76 -16.03 -7.56
CA PRO A 28 -8.77 -16.42 -6.16
C PRO A 28 -7.93 -15.42 -5.34
N GLY A 29 -8.57 -14.71 -4.41
CA GLY A 29 -7.91 -13.88 -3.39
C GLY A 29 -8.37 -12.43 -3.40
N ALA A 30 -9.11 -12.00 -2.36
CA ALA A 30 -9.49 -10.60 -2.14
C ALA A 30 -8.28 -9.63 -2.10
N GLU A 31 -7.12 -10.13 -1.65
CA GLU A 31 -5.80 -9.48 -1.77
C GLU A 31 -5.54 -8.95 -3.19
N THR A 32 -5.89 -9.74 -4.21
CA THR A 32 -5.62 -9.41 -5.61
C THR A 32 -6.48 -8.23 -6.10
N LEU A 33 -7.68 -8.06 -5.55
CA LEU A 33 -8.59 -6.97 -5.95
C LEU A 33 -8.18 -5.62 -5.35
N LEU A 34 -7.76 -5.61 -4.08
CA LEU A 34 -7.26 -4.39 -3.44
C LEU A 34 -5.99 -3.90 -4.13
N LEU A 35 -5.05 -4.81 -4.42
CA LEU A 35 -3.82 -4.48 -5.17
C LEU A 35 -4.12 -4.00 -6.60
N ALA A 36 -5.07 -4.62 -7.30
CA ALA A 36 -5.47 -4.16 -8.64
C ALA A 36 -6.09 -2.76 -8.62
N ALA A 37 -6.91 -2.44 -7.61
CA ALA A 37 -7.49 -1.11 -7.44
C ALA A 37 -6.42 -0.04 -7.17
N ILE A 38 -5.40 -0.39 -6.38
CA ILE A 38 -4.24 0.47 -6.10
C ILE A 38 -3.41 0.68 -7.36
N ALA A 39 -3.10 -0.39 -8.10
CA ALA A 39 -2.35 -0.32 -9.36
C ALA A 39 -3.10 0.51 -10.42
N GLY A 40 -4.43 0.41 -10.45
CA GLY A 40 -5.30 1.25 -11.27
C GLY A 40 -5.50 2.67 -10.74
N SER A 41 -4.87 3.03 -9.62
CA SER A 41 -4.98 4.33 -8.94
C SER A 41 -6.41 4.76 -8.59
N SER A 42 -7.32 3.80 -8.41
CA SER A 42 -8.72 4.06 -8.12
C SER A 42 -8.97 4.11 -6.62
N VAL A 43 -8.77 5.28 -6.02
CA VAL A 43 -9.06 5.53 -4.59
C VAL A 43 -10.50 5.14 -4.24
N LYS A 44 -11.45 5.38 -5.15
CA LYS A 44 -12.85 4.99 -4.95
C LYS A 44 -13.01 3.48 -4.80
N CYS A 45 -12.35 2.69 -5.66
CA CYS A 45 -12.41 1.23 -5.55
C CYS A 45 -11.69 0.74 -4.29
N VAL A 46 -10.54 1.33 -3.94
CA VAL A 46 -9.81 1.02 -2.70
C VAL A 46 -10.71 1.24 -1.49
N LYS A 47 -11.38 2.40 -1.39
CA LYS A 47 -12.33 2.72 -0.32
C LYS A 47 -13.43 1.68 -0.19
N LEU A 48 -14.10 1.38 -1.30
CA LEU A 48 -15.20 0.43 -1.32
C LEU A 48 -14.76 -1.00 -0.94
N LEU A 49 -13.56 -1.42 -1.35
CA LEU A 49 -13.01 -2.74 -1.01
C LEU A 49 -12.67 -2.84 0.48
N VAL A 50 -12.04 -1.80 1.04
CA VAL A 50 -11.74 -1.74 2.48
C VAL A 50 -13.02 -1.69 3.31
N GLU A 51 -14.02 -0.91 2.89
CA GLU A 51 -15.35 -0.88 3.52
C GLU A 51 -16.09 -2.23 3.42
N ALA A 52 -15.83 -3.01 2.37
CA ALA A 52 -16.33 -4.38 2.22
C ALA A 52 -15.55 -5.42 3.04
N GLY A 53 -14.50 -5.01 3.77
CA GLY A 53 -13.73 -5.85 4.67
C GLY A 53 -12.44 -6.43 4.06
N ALA A 54 -11.93 -5.87 2.96
CA ALA A 54 -10.59 -6.20 2.50
C ALA A 54 -9.56 -5.81 3.55
N ASP A 55 -8.64 -6.73 3.89
CA ASP A 55 -7.59 -6.47 4.86
C ASP A 55 -6.50 -5.57 4.23
N VAL A 56 -6.25 -4.43 4.86
CA VAL A 56 -5.29 -3.42 4.41
C VAL A 56 -3.83 -3.80 4.66
N ASN A 57 -3.58 -4.92 5.35
CA ASN A 57 -2.26 -5.46 5.65
C ASN A 57 -1.98 -6.81 4.97
N ASP A 58 -2.95 -7.38 4.27
CA ASP A 58 -2.85 -8.73 3.72
C ASP A 58 -2.10 -8.78 2.39
N GLY A 59 -1.51 -9.94 2.10
CA GLY A 59 -0.74 -10.21 0.90
C GLY A 59 0.78 -10.05 1.01
N LEU A 60 1.49 -10.71 0.09
CA LEU A 60 2.96 -10.69 0.02
C LEU A 60 3.52 -9.29 -0.29
N ILE A 61 2.78 -8.53 -1.09
CA ILE A 61 2.98 -7.10 -1.27
C ILE A 61 1.85 -6.44 -0.52
N THR A 62 2.15 -5.75 0.58
CA THR A 62 1.09 -5.08 1.34
C THR A 62 0.46 -3.97 0.49
N PRO A 63 -0.83 -3.68 0.67
CA PRO A 63 -1.51 -2.57 0.02
C PRO A 63 -0.73 -1.25 0.14
N LEU A 64 -0.12 -1.00 1.30
CA LEU A 64 0.65 0.22 1.53
C LEU A 64 1.98 0.26 0.75
N VAL A 65 2.68 -0.88 0.58
CA VAL A 65 3.84 -0.98 -0.32
C VAL A 65 3.42 -0.69 -1.76
N ALA A 66 2.29 -1.25 -2.21
CA ALA A 66 1.77 -1.01 -3.56
C ALA A 66 1.33 0.45 -3.78
N ALA A 67 0.89 1.13 -2.72
CA ALA A 67 0.45 2.52 -2.77
C ALA A 67 1.58 3.55 -2.56
N ALA A 68 2.83 3.11 -2.36
CA ALA A 68 3.96 4.01 -2.10
C ALA A 68 4.34 4.92 -3.29
N THR A 69 3.66 4.79 -4.43
CA THR A 69 3.75 5.68 -5.60
C THR A 69 2.39 6.33 -5.94
N ASN A 70 1.41 6.24 -5.03
CA ASN A 70 0.09 6.82 -5.15
C ASN A 70 -0.34 7.43 -3.81
N THR A 71 -0.05 8.73 -3.63
CA THR A 71 -0.33 9.51 -2.42
C THR A 71 -1.77 9.40 -1.93
N ALA A 72 -2.75 9.36 -2.82
CA ALA A 72 -4.16 9.34 -2.42
C ALA A 72 -4.57 7.98 -1.85
N CYS A 73 -4.11 6.88 -2.46
CA CYS A 73 -4.29 5.54 -1.90
C CYS A 73 -3.49 5.37 -0.61
N LEU A 74 -2.25 5.87 -0.56
CA LEU A 74 -1.37 5.83 0.60
C LEU A 74 -2.04 6.46 1.84
N LYS A 75 -2.52 7.71 1.72
CA LYS A 75 -3.21 8.43 2.80
C LYS A 75 -4.40 7.63 3.33
N TYR A 76 -5.25 7.15 2.43
CA TYR A 76 -6.43 6.39 2.84
C TYR A 76 -6.10 5.05 3.50
N LEU A 77 -5.11 4.32 2.99
CA LEU A 77 -4.70 3.05 3.59
C LEU A 77 -4.12 3.26 5.00
N LEU A 78 -3.35 4.33 5.23
CA LEU A 78 -2.89 4.71 6.56
C LEU A 78 -4.05 5.05 7.49
N GLU A 79 -5.03 5.84 7.02
CA GLU A 79 -6.26 6.12 7.76
C GLU A 79 -7.04 4.85 8.12
N ALA A 80 -7.02 3.85 7.24
CA ALA A 80 -7.65 2.55 7.43
C ALA A 80 -6.83 1.57 8.30
N GLY A 81 -5.67 1.97 8.83
CA GLY A 81 -4.86 1.17 9.74
C GLY A 81 -3.83 0.25 9.07
N ALA A 82 -3.42 0.55 7.83
CA ALA A 82 -2.29 -0.14 7.21
C ALA A 82 -1.00 0.11 7.98
N ASN A 83 -0.19 -0.93 8.17
CA ASN A 83 1.07 -0.87 8.90
C ASN A 83 2.20 -0.34 8.00
N PRO A 84 2.78 0.85 8.29
CA PRO A 84 3.85 1.45 7.49
C PRO A 84 5.21 0.78 7.66
N ASN A 85 5.33 -0.22 8.53
CA ASN A 85 6.59 -0.88 8.87
C ASN A 85 6.69 -2.30 8.30
N VAL A 86 5.84 -2.68 7.34
CA VAL A 86 5.94 -3.97 6.64
C VAL A 86 6.76 -3.79 5.36
N PRO A 87 7.94 -4.40 5.23
CA PRO A 87 8.79 -4.23 4.06
C PRO A 87 8.30 -5.06 2.87
N ASP A 88 8.75 -4.67 1.68
CA ASP A 88 8.57 -5.47 0.46
C ASP A 88 9.53 -6.68 0.42
N ASN A 89 9.46 -7.46 -0.67
CA ASN A 89 10.31 -8.64 -0.88
C ASN A 89 11.82 -8.33 -0.99
N PHE A 90 12.21 -7.06 -1.12
CA PHE A 90 13.60 -6.61 -1.12
C PHE A 90 14.04 -6.05 0.23
N GLY A 91 13.18 -6.13 1.26
CA GLY A 91 13.43 -5.59 2.59
C GLY A 91 13.26 -4.07 2.69
N ARG A 92 12.67 -3.42 1.67
CA ARG A 92 12.47 -1.97 1.64
C ARG A 92 11.15 -1.63 2.30
N MET A 93 11.17 -0.69 3.24
CA MET A 93 9.95 -0.20 3.85
C MET A 93 9.22 0.77 2.90
N PRO A 94 7.89 0.96 3.04
CA PRO A 94 7.12 1.92 2.23
C PRO A 94 7.75 3.30 2.09
N ILE A 95 8.35 3.83 3.17
CA ILE A 95 9.02 5.15 3.16
C ILE A 95 10.26 5.19 2.26
N GLU A 96 10.98 4.08 2.14
CA GLU A 96 12.14 3.96 1.25
C GLU A 96 11.69 3.86 -0.20
N ILE A 97 10.55 3.22 -0.46
CA ILE A 97 9.96 3.13 -1.81
C ILE A 97 9.50 4.51 -2.27
N ALA A 98 8.79 5.26 -1.42
CA ALA A 98 8.41 6.66 -1.68
C ALA A 98 9.64 7.53 -1.98
N ALA A 99 10.73 7.36 -1.22
CA ALA A 99 11.98 8.06 -1.44
C ALA A 99 12.69 7.67 -2.75
N LEU A 100 12.63 6.39 -3.15
CA LEU A 100 13.16 5.89 -4.42
C LEU A 100 12.36 6.41 -5.62
N ASP A 101 11.04 6.52 -5.47
CA ASP A 101 10.14 7.10 -6.47
C ASP A 101 10.34 8.63 -6.63
N GLY A 102 10.92 9.26 -5.62
CA GLY A 102 11.15 10.71 -5.58
C GLY A 102 9.95 11.50 -5.04
N SER A 103 8.96 10.82 -4.46
CA SER A 103 7.79 11.43 -3.85
C SER A 103 8.12 11.95 -2.44
N ARG A 104 8.54 13.21 -2.36
CA ARG A 104 8.79 13.86 -1.05
C ARG A 104 7.53 13.89 -0.19
N GLU A 105 6.38 14.16 -0.80
CA GLU A 105 5.09 14.22 -0.08
C GLU A 105 4.80 12.88 0.64
N ASP A 106 5.00 11.75 -0.04
CA ASP A 106 4.77 10.44 0.57
C ASP A 106 5.78 10.12 1.67
N VAL A 107 7.04 10.57 1.54
CA VAL A 107 8.03 10.49 2.62
C VAL A 107 7.58 11.30 3.84
N GLU A 108 7.08 12.53 3.62
CA GLU A 108 6.57 13.39 4.69
C GLU A 108 5.35 12.78 5.41
N ILE A 109 4.46 12.11 4.68
CA ILE A 109 3.30 11.41 5.23
C ILE A 109 3.71 10.19 6.07
N LEU A 110 4.68 9.42 5.58
CA LEU A 110 5.13 8.18 6.24
C LEU A 110 6.07 8.43 7.42
N PHE A 111 6.86 9.51 7.39
CA PHE A 111 7.87 9.82 8.40
C PHE A 111 7.36 9.76 9.86
N PRO A 112 6.24 10.40 10.25
CA PRO A 112 5.79 10.38 11.64
C PRO A 112 5.23 9.02 12.10
N VAL A 113 4.89 8.11 11.17
CA VAL A 113 4.27 6.81 11.47
C VAL A 113 5.22 5.63 11.28
N THR A 114 6.46 5.90 10.87
CA THR A 114 7.46 4.88 10.52
C THR A 114 8.57 4.82 11.58
N TYR A 115 8.98 3.61 11.94
CA TYR A 115 10.11 3.43 12.85
C TYR A 115 11.43 3.74 12.16
N CYS A 116 12.40 4.23 12.95
CA CYS A 116 13.74 4.51 12.46
C CYS A 116 14.37 3.25 11.86
N ILE A 117 14.83 3.37 10.61
CA ILE A 117 15.50 2.28 9.90
C ILE A 117 16.99 2.31 10.27
N PRO A 118 17.56 1.26 10.87
CA PRO A 118 18.94 1.28 11.35
C PRO A 118 20.01 1.55 10.28
N THR A 119 19.72 1.26 9.01
CA THR A 119 20.63 1.51 7.88
C THR A 119 20.67 2.97 7.44
N VAL A 120 19.72 3.79 7.89
CA VAL A 120 19.62 5.22 7.57
C VAL A 120 20.25 6.04 8.70
N HIS A 121 21.48 6.51 8.50
CA HIS A 121 22.23 7.25 9.51
C HIS A 121 21.65 8.65 9.82
N ASP A 122 21.10 9.32 8.81
CA ASP A 122 20.43 10.61 8.94
C ASP A 122 18.91 10.38 8.89
N TRP A 123 18.28 10.21 10.05
CA TRP A 123 16.83 10.00 10.17
C TRP A 123 16.05 11.31 10.08
N SER A 124 16.17 11.96 8.93
CA SER A 124 15.39 13.11 8.50
C SER A 124 14.77 12.84 7.14
N ILE A 125 13.78 13.63 6.73
CA ILE A 125 13.18 13.50 5.38
C ILE A 125 14.27 13.57 4.31
N ASP A 126 15.20 14.52 4.43
CA ASP A 126 16.30 14.68 3.48
C ASP A 126 17.31 13.54 3.54
N GLY A 127 17.62 13.05 4.75
CA GLY A 127 18.52 11.92 4.96
C GLY A 127 17.99 10.60 4.39
N ILE A 128 16.68 10.35 4.53
CA ILE A 128 16.00 9.18 3.92
C ILE A 128 16.03 9.29 2.39
N ILE A 129 15.69 10.45 1.82
CA ILE A 129 15.73 10.69 0.37
C ILE A 129 17.16 10.52 -0.18
N HIS A 130 18.16 11.03 0.54
CA HIS A 130 19.56 10.87 0.18
C HIS A 130 20.02 9.40 0.26
N HIS A 131 19.64 8.69 1.32
CA HIS A 131 19.95 7.27 1.50
C HIS A 131 19.41 6.43 0.34
N ALA A 132 18.13 6.61 -0.02
CA ALA A 132 17.48 5.90 -1.13
C ALA A 132 18.22 6.08 -2.46
N LYS A 133 18.64 7.31 -2.79
CA LYS A 133 19.46 7.60 -3.97
C LYS A 133 20.80 6.87 -3.95
N SER A 134 21.44 6.79 -2.78
CA SER A 134 22.71 6.08 -2.63
C SER A 134 22.57 4.56 -2.79
N ALA A 135 21.47 3.99 -2.31
CA ALA A 135 21.15 2.57 -2.40
C ALA A 135 20.85 2.17 -3.86
N SER A 136 20.08 2.97 -4.60
CA SER A 136 19.78 2.69 -6.01
C SER A 136 21.04 2.70 -6.90
N MET A 137 22.01 3.57 -6.61
CA MET A 137 23.32 3.58 -7.30
C MET A 137 24.11 2.29 -7.04
N LYS A 138 24.12 1.79 -5.80
CA LYS A 138 24.82 0.53 -5.45
C LYS A 138 24.17 -0.69 -6.12
N GLN A 139 22.84 -0.71 -6.22
CA GLN A 139 22.11 -1.82 -6.84
C GLN A 139 22.34 -1.91 -8.35
N ARG A 140 22.55 -0.77 -9.04
CA ARG A 140 22.88 -0.74 -10.47
C ARG A 140 24.25 -1.33 -10.80
N VAL A 141 25.20 -1.30 -9.87
CA VAL A 141 26.56 -1.84 -10.07
C VAL A 141 26.58 -3.37 -9.94
N ILE A 142 25.72 -3.95 -9.09
CA ILE A 142 25.68 -5.40 -8.82
C ILE A 142 25.01 -6.19 -9.97
N ILE A 143 24.10 -5.58 -10.73
CA ILE A 143 23.38 -6.24 -11.84
C ILE A 143 24.19 -6.20 -13.15
N GLN A 144 25.36 -5.56 -13.16
CA GLN A 144 26.27 -5.48 -14.32
C GLN A 144 27.54 -6.35 -14.18
N MET A 145 27.62 -7.20 -13.17
CA MET A 145 28.70 -8.19 -12.96
C MET A 145 28.17 -9.62 -13.05
#